data_AF-A0A831KFQ2-F1
#
_entry.id   AF-A0A831KFQ2-F1
#
_cell.length_a   1.000
_cell.length_b   1.000
_cell.length_c   1.000
_cell.angle_alpha   90.00
_cell.angle_beta   90.00
_cell.angle_gamma   90.00
#
_symmetry.space_group_name_H-M   'P 1'
#
loop_
_entity.id
_entity.type
_entity.pdbx_description
1 polymer ?
#
loop_
_entity_poly.entity_id
_entity_poly.type
_entity_poly.pdbx_seq_one_letter_code
_entity_poly.pdbx_strand_id
1 'polypeptide(L)'
;MIKVLALSGSPVENSSTDILLKIIADSLGNSLSPHQEVETSFVKLNEKQIKPCQACGESPSPKFCFYDDINDIYTKIAECDCLLFGSPVYFDTVSAQAKLLI
;
A
#
# COMPACT_ATOMS: atom_id res chain seq x y z
N MET A 1 -14.53 -9.24 -10.22
CA MET A 1 -14.14 -7.87 -9.86
C MET A 1 -12.64 -7.85 -9.69
N ILE A 2 -11.93 -6.94 -10.34
CA ILE A 2 -10.48 -6.72 -10.19
C ILE A 2 -10.27 -5.73 -9.04
N LYS A 3 -9.46 -6.07 -8.06
CA LYS A 3 -9.11 -5.21 -6.93
C LYS A 3 -7.75 -4.56 -7.15
N VAL A 4 -7.73 -3.23 -7.28
CA VAL A 4 -6.52 -2.42 -7.39
C VAL A 4 -6.26 -1.72 -6.06
N LEU A 5 -5.12 -2.00 -5.45
CA LEU A 5 -4.66 -1.34 -4.23
C LEU A 5 -3.53 -0.37 -4.56
N ALA A 6 -3.70 0.90 -4.25
CA ALA A 6 -2.65 1.91 -4.31
C ALA A 6 -2.10 2.21 -2.92
N LEU A 7 -0.80 1.95 -2.71
CA LEU A 7 -0.08 2.19 -1.46
C LEU A 7 0.93 3.33 -1.63
N SER A 8 0.73 4.42 -0.89
CA SER A 8 1.66 5.56 -0.85
C SER A 8 2.52 5.52 0.42
N GLY A 9 3.83 5.46 0.24
CA GLY A 9 4.83 5.67 1.29
C GLY A 9 5.13 7.13 1.59
N SER A 10 4.60 8.08 0.81
CA SER A 10 4.92 9.50 1.01
C SER A 10 4.39 10.03 2.35
N PRO A 11 5.21 10.74 3.15
CA PRO A 11 4.73 11.38 4.36
C PRO A 11 4.01 12.71 4.10
N VAL A 12 4.14 13.27 2.89
CA VAL A 12 3.57 14.59 2.53
C VAL A 12 2.14 14.43 2.03
N GLU A 13 1.17 15.13 2.62
CA GLU A 13 -0.22 15.19 2.13
C GLU A 13 -0.31 15.70 0.69
N ASN A 14 -1.15 15.05 -0.12
CA ASN A 14 -1.32 15.36 -1.55
C ASN A 14 -0.01 15.46 -2.33
N SER A 15 0.94 14.58 -2.02
CA SER A 15 2.24 14.54 -2.68
C SER A 15 2.14 14.12 -4.15
N SER A 16 3.19 14.38 -4.92
CA SER A 16 3.29 13.86 -6.29
C SER A 16 3.12 12.34 -6.37
N THR A 17 3.64 11.59 -5.39
CA THR A 17 3.42 10.14 -5.27
C THR A 17 1.93 9.80 -5.14
N ASP A 18 1.20 10.50 -4.26
CA ASP A 18 -0.25 10.26 -4.08
C ASP A 18 -1.02 10.55 -5.37
N ILE A 19 -0.70 11.68 -6.02
CA ILE A 19 -1.35 12.13 -7.25
C ILE A 19 -1.14 11.11 -8.36
N LEU A 20 0.11 10.68 -8.58
CA LEU A 20 0.44 9.70 -9.61
C LEU A 20 -0.24 8.35 -9.37
N LEU A 21 -0.22 7.85 -8.13
CA LEU A 21 -0.90 6.59 -7.78
C LEU A 21 -2.40 6.64 -8.05
N LYS A 22 -3.06 7.73 -7.67
CA LYS A 22 -4.50 7.94 -7.92
C LYS A 22 -4.79 8.00 -9.43
N ILE A 23 -4.01 8.77 -10.19
CA ILE A 23 -4.17 8.86 -11.65
C ILE A 23 -4.02 7.49 -12.31
N ILE A 24 -3.04 6.69 -11.89
CA ILE A 24 -2.82 5.33 -12.45
C ILE A 24 -4.00 4.42 -12.08
N ALA A 25 -4.44 4.42 -10.82
CA ALA A 25 -5.57 3.61 -10.39
C ALA A 25 -6.86 3.98 -11.14
N ASP A 26 -7.16 5.28 -11.28
CA ASP A 26 -8.32 5.78 -12.03
C ASP A 26 -8.22 5.41 -13.52
N SER A 27 -7.02 5.50 -14.10
CA SER A 27 -6.80 5.12 -15.50
C SER A 27 -7.04 3.62 -15.72
N LEU A 28 -6.62 2.78 -14.79
CA LEU A 28 -6.90 1.33 -14.84
C LEU A 28 -8.39 1.06 -14.70
N GLY A 29 -9.07 1.69 -13.74
CA GLY A 29 -10.51 1.56 -13.55
C GLY A 29 -11.28 1.94 -14.82
N ASN A 30 -10.99 3.11 -15.39
CA ASN A 30 -11.64 3.58 -16.62
C ASN A 30 -11.37 2.67 -17.82
N SER A 31 -10.13 2.19 -18.00
CA SER A 31 -9.76 1.39 -19.17
C SER A 31 -10.32 -0.03 -19.14
N LEU A 32 -10.50 -0.61 -17.95
CA LEU A 32 -10.94 -2.00 -17.79
C LEU A 32 -12.45 -2.13 -17.51
N SER A 33 -13.09 -1.08 -16.96
CA SER A 33 -14.52 -1.06 -16.64
C SER A 33 -15.48 -1.49 -17.76
N PRO A 34 -15.21 -1.29 -19.07
CA PRO A 34 -16.09 -1.80 -20.14
C PRO A 34 -16.13 -3.33 -20.24
N HIS A 35 -15.17 -4.02 -19.64
CA HIS A 35 -14.99 -5.47 -19.74
C HIS A 35 -15.07 -6.18 -18.38
N GLN A 36 -14.70 -5.50 -17.29
CA GLN A 36 -14.70 -6.07 -15.96
C GLN A 36 -14.86 -4.98 -14.89
N GLU A 37 -15.62 -5.27 -13.83
CA GLU A 37 -15.72 -4.39 -12.66
C GLU A 37 -14.35 -4.24 -11.97
N VAL A 38 -13.96 -3.00 -11.69
CA VAL A 38 -12.71 -2.65 -11.01
C VAL A 38 -13.03 -1.89 -9.73
N GLU A 39 -12.53 -2.38 -8.61
CA GLU A 39 -12.54 -1.69 -7.32
C GLU A 39 -11.15 -1.09 -7.08
N THR A 40 -11.08 0.22 -6.89
CA THR A 40 -9.83 0.91 -6.55
C THR A 40 -9.85 1.32 -5.08
N SER A 41 -8.72 1.12 -4.39
CA SER A 41 -8.53 1.55 -3.01
C SER A 41 -7.19 2.26 -2.86
N PHE A 42 -7.13 3.23 -1.95
CA PHE A 42 -5.92 3.99 -1.69
C PHE A 42 -5.59 3.94 -0.20
N VAL A 43 -4.34 3.66 0.12
CA VAL A 43 -3.83 3.62 1.50
C VAL A 43 -2.56 4.46 1.57
N LYS A 44 -2.55 5.40 2.51
CA LYS A 44 -1.38 6.20 2.84
C LYS A 44 -0.71 5.63 4.08
N LEU A 45 0.53 5.15 3.93
CA LEU A 45 1.26 4.51 5.03
C LEU A 45 1.54 5.47 6.19
N ASN A 46 1.69 6.76 5.91
CA ASN A 46 1.93 7.77 6.94
C ASN A 46 0.70 8.05 7.84
N GLU A 47 -0.49 7.59 7.46
CA GLU A 47 -1.72 7.66 8.27
C GLU A 47 -1.92 6.41 9.15
N LYS A 48 -1.03 5.42 9.02
CA LYS A 48 -1.12 4.13 9.71
C LYS A 48 -0.16 4.08 10.89
N GLN A 49 -0.58 3.44 11.97
CA GLN A 49 0.30 3.16 13.09
C GLN A 49 0.95 1.79 12.85
N ILE A 50 2.17 1.81 12.33
CA ILE A 50 2.97 0.60 12.07
C ILE A 50 4.20 0.65 12.97
N LYS A 51 4.34 -0.27 13.92
CA LYS A 51 5.61 -0.43 14.62
C LYS A 51 6.63 -1.13 13.73
N PRO A 52 7.92 -0.76 13.85
CA PRO A 52 8.99 -1.58 13.30
C PRO A 52 9.01 -2.96 13.97
N CYS A 53 9.69 -3.91 13.35
CA CYS A 53 9.90 -5.23 13.95
C CYS A 53 10.49 -5.11 15.37
N GLN A 54 9.88 -5.80 16.34
CA GLN A 54 10.29 -5.78 17.76
C GLN A 54 11.12 -7.00 18.16
N ALA A 55 11.55 -7.84 17.20
CA ALA A 55 12.29 -9.07 17.45
C ALA A 55 11.62 -9.99 18.50
N CYS A 56 10.29 -10.09 18.47
CA CYS A 56 9.49 -10.88 19.42
C CYS A 56 9.71 -12.40 19.34
N GLY A 57 10.41 -12.89 18.31
CA GLY A 57 10.71 -14.31 18.10
C GLY A 57 9.62 -15.09 17.36
N GLU A 58 8.50 -14.45 17.03
CA GLU A 58 7.43 -15.06 16.24
C GLU A 58 7.60 -14.75 14.74
N SER A 59 7.55 -15.79 13.92
CA SER A 59 7.47 -15.62 12.46
C SER A 59 6.09 -15.08 12.08
N PRO A 60 5.98 -14.02 11.28
CA PRO A 60 4.69 -13.58 10.78
C PRO A 60 4.05 -14.65 9.88
N SER A 61 4.83 -15.46 9.15
CA SER A 61 4.29 -16.55 8.31
C SER A 61 3.90 -17.78 9.15
N PRO A 62 2.73 -18.43 8.89
CA PRO A 62 1.81 -18.25 7.76
C PRO A 62 0.67 -17.23 8.00
N LYS A 63 0.68 -16.53 9.14
CA LYS A 63 -0.30 -15.48 9.46
C LYS A 63 0.27 -14.11 9.05
N PHE A 64 -0.10 -13.07 9.79
CA PHE A 64 0.51 -11.76 9.73
C PHE A 64 1.05 -11.37 11.12
N CYS A 65 1.81 -10.28 11.19
CA CYS A 65 2.37 -9.76 12.43
C CYS A 65 1.25 -9.38 13.42
N PHE A 66 1.31 -9.82 14.67
CA PHE A 66 0.25 -9.55 15.64
C PHE A 66 0.22 -8.09 16.17
N TYR A 67 1.19 -7.26 15.78
CA TYR A 67 1.25 -5.85 16.16
C TYR A 67 0.55 -4.94 15.14
N ASP A 68 -0.27 -4.02 15.66
CA ASP A 68 -0.79 -2.81 15.01
C ASP A 68 -1.56 -2.97 13.68
N ASP A 69 -1.63 -1.88 12.89
CA ASP A 69 -2.44 -1.75 11.66
C ASP A 69 -1.89 -2.54 10.47
N ILE A 70 -0.72 -3.18 10.60
CA ILE A 70 -0.07 -3.89 9.49
C ILE A 70 -0.94 -5.03 8.95
N ASN A 71 -1.80 -5.61 9.80
CA ASN A 71 -2.70 -6.69 9.43
C ASN A 71 -3.77 -6.27 8.41
N ASP A 72 -4.35 -5.08 8.54
CA ASP A 72 -5.31 -4.54 7.56
C ASP A 72 -4.62 -4.34 6.20
N ILE A 73 -3.39 -3.81 6.23
CA ILE A 73 -2.60 -3.55 5.01
C ILE A 73 -2.22 -4.88 4.32
N TYR A 74 -1.70 -5.86 5.06
CA TYR A 74 -1.36 -7.16 4.48
C TYR A 74 -2.58 -7.94 4.01
N THR A 75 -3.73 -7.81 4.68
CA THR A 75 -5.00 -8.39 4.21
C THR A 75 -5.38 -7.78 2.85
N LYS A 76 -5.35 -6.46 2.71
CA LYS A 76 -5.62 -5.79 1.43
C LYS A 76 -4.63 -6.18 0.33
N ILE A 77 -3.34 -6.32 0.68
CA ILE A 77 -2.32 -6.79 -0.27
C ILE A 77 -2.63 -8.23 -0.71
N ALA A 78 -2.99 -9.12 0.21
CA ALA A 78 -3.29 -10.52 -0.10
C ALA A 78 -4.57 -10.69 -0.93
N GLU A 79 -5.52 -9.77 -0.79
CA GLU A 79 -6.78 -9.78 -1.54
C GLU A 79 -6.74 -9.05 -2.88
N CYS A 80 -5.75 -8.19 -3.12
CA CYS A 80 -5.69 -7.39 -4.35
C CYS A 80 -5.17 -8.21 -5.54
N ASP A 81 -5.69 -7.92 -6.73
CA ASP A 81 -5.20 -8.47 -7.99
C ASP A 81 -4.06 -7.62 -8.58
N CYS A 82 -4.03 -6.34 -8.23
CA CYS A 82 -3.02 -5.38 -8.66
C CYS A 82 -2.59 -4.48 -7.50
N LEU A 83 -1.29 -4.46 -7.21
CA LEU A 83 -0.69 -3.56 -6.25
C LEU A 83 0.09 -2.45 -6.96
N LEU A 84 -0.32 -1.20 -6.76
CA LEU A 84 0.44 -0.01 -7.13
C LEU A 84 1.16 0.50 -5.88
N PHE A 85 2.49 0.36 -5.83
CA PHE A 85 3.29 0.81 -4.69
C PHE A 85 4.19 1.99 -5.08
N GLY A 86 4.01 3.13 -4.40
CA GLY A 86 4.77 4.35 -4.67
C GLY A 86 5.41 4.92 -3.41
N SER A 87 6.63 5.43 -3.55
CA SER A 87 7.33 6.16 -2.49
C SER A 87 8.15 7.29 -3.11
N PRO A 88 8.34 8.43 -2.42
CA PRO A 88 9.42 9.34 -2.76
C PRO A 88 10.77 8.64 -2.56
N VAL A 89 11.78 9.11 -3.29
CA VAL A 89 13.18 8.70 -3.08
C VAL A 89 13.80 9.63 -2.03
N TYR A 90 14.00 9.10 -0.82
CA TYR A 90 14.69 9.79 0.26
C TYR A 90 15.95 9.01 0.62
N PHE A 91 17.11 9.70 0.64
CA PHE A 91 18.41 9.07 0.90
C PHE A 91 18.67 7.84 0.03
N ASP A 92 18.44 7.97 -1.28
CA ASP A 92 18.62 6.91 -2.29
C ASP A 92 17.77 5.63 -2.06
N THR A 93 16.70 5.74 -1.28
CA THR A 93 15.80 4.62 -0.99
C THR A 93 14.35 5.10 -0.83
N VAL A 94 13.45 4.18 -0.50
CA VAL A 94 12.06 4.47 -0.15
C VAL A 94 11.98 5.25 1.17
N SER A 95 10.87 5.91 1.43
CA SER A 95 10.56 6.53 2.71
C SER A 95 10.65 5.53 3.88
N ALA A 96 10.85 6.04 5.10
CA ALA A 96 10.84 5.21 6.30
C ALA A 96 9.50 4.47 6.47
N GLN A 97 8.38 5.13 6.16
CA GLN A 97 7.03 4.55 6.21
C GLN A 97 6.88 3.37 5.24
N ALA A 98 7.40 3.51 4.02
CA ALA A 98 7.48 2.39 3.07
C ALA A 98 8.36 1.26 3.61
N LYS A 99 9.50 1.58 4.24
CA LYS A 99 10.40 0.56 4.81
C LYS A 99 9.85 -0.12 6.06
N LEU A 100 8.88 0.46 6.76
CA LEU A 100 8.18 -0.24 7.84
C LEU A 100 7.31 -1.39 7.30
N LEU A 101 6.86 -1.30 6.05
CA LEU A 101 6.03 -2.32 5.39
C LEU A 101 6.85 -3.49 4.82
N ILE A 102 8.09 -3.25 4.35
CA ILE A 102 8.96 -4.22 3.62
C ILE A 102 10.30 -4.47 4.30
#